data_AF-A0A228I7U2-F1
#
_entry.id   AF-A0A228I7U2-F1
#
_cell.length_a   1.000
_cell.length_b   1.000
_cell.length_c   1.000
_cell.angle_alpha   90.00
_cell.angle_beta   90.00
_cell.angle_gamma   90.00
#
_symmetry.space_group_name_H-M   'P 1'
#
loop_
_entity.id
_entity.type
_entity.pdbx_description
1 polymer ?
#
loop_
_entity_poly.entity_id
_entity_poly.type
_entity_poly.pdbx_seq_one_letter_code
_entity_poly.pdbx_strand_id
1 'polypeptide(L)'
;MRLSTDYVPLVRDDLAAGVPLGFDLYDADGAALLPAGTTLRDAAQHAFLFDHFRPVRRRDNAEPEPSVPDAVPHAARMGLSAGAAIGLRRRVGATRGLQRCRLIGIAASGALFVEPQPAAAFDFARGDDIEAVAIGRAAVSRFGATVESVQTSGGARFLVLSPPGFVDRLRTRAEPRVPVRIAACCAGGAEGAEGIGMVHDISVSGLSIAVDRPIAATGEPLRVLLPYAAGDRVELLALEGTVRAVHADPAAPALTLHHAAFGEIGADDLIRLKALLFDRLMASSDTDRRR
;
A
#
# COMPACT_ATOMS: atom_id res chain seq x y z
N MET A 1 -7.32 22.50 7.36
CA MET A 1 -6.00 22.30 6.71
C MET A 1 -5.83 23.39 5.68
N ARG A 2 -4.84 24.27 5.85
CA ARG A 2 -4.53 25.32 4.89
C ARG A 2 -3.76 24.66 3.75
N LEU A 3 -4.29 24.70 2.53
CA LEU A 3 -3.49 24.47 1.32
C LEU A 3 -2.31 25.44 1.39
N SER A 4 -1.08 24.98 1.15
CA SER A 4 0.02 25.90 0.89
C SER A 4 -0.43 26.83 -0.23
N THR A 5 -0.16 28.13 -0.12
CA THR A 5 -0.61 29.20 -1.05
C THR A 5 -0.19 28.96 -2.51
N ASP A 6 0.66 27.95 -2.74
CA ASP A 6 1.31 27.57 -3.98
C ASP A 6 0.50 26.56 -4.82
N TYR A 7 -0.58 25.96 -4.29
CA TYR A 7 -1.41 24.99 -5.01
C TYR A 7 -2.85 25.46 -5.20
N VAL A 8 -3.35 25.33 -6.42
CA VAL A 8 -4.72 25.65 -6.81
C VAL A 8 -5.49 24.33 -7.01
N PRO A 9 -6.55 24.08 -6.24
CA PRO A 9 -7.38 22.89 -6.42
C PRO A 9 -8.11 22.94 -7.76
N LEU A 10 -8.17 21.81 -8.45
CA LEU A 10 -8.89 21.67 -9.71
C LEU A 10 -10.28 21.10 -9.48
N VAL A 11 -11.25 21.59 -10.26
CA VAL A 11 -12.58 20.99 -10.40
C VAL A 11 -12.63 20.11 -11.65
N ARG A 12 -13.62 19.22 -11.73
CA ARG A 12 -13.74 18.23 -12.82
C ARG A 12 -13.71 18.86 -14.20
N ASP A 13 -14.33 20.02 -14.36
CA ASP A 13 -14.43 20.74 -15.64
C ASP A 13 -13.12 21.41 -16.06
N ASP A 14 -12.12 21.51 -15.17
CA ASP A 14 -10.80 22.07 -15.50
C ASP A 14 -9.97 21.12 -16.38
N LEU A 15 -10.32 19.82 -16.41
CA LEU A 15 -9.64 18.79 -17.21
C LEU A 15 -10.64 18.12 -18.15
N ALA A 16 -10.29 17.99 -19.43
CA ALA A 16 -11.11 17.29 -20.42
C ALA A 16 -10.44 15.99 -20.86
N ALA A 17 -11.22 14.91 -20.96
CA ALA A 17 -10.75 13.67 -21.57
C ALA A 17 -10.41 13.89 -23.05
N GLY A 18 -9.35 13.25 -23.54
CA GLY A 18 -8.83 13.38 -24.89
C GLY A 18 -7.96 14.62 -25.14
N VAL A 19 -7.86 15.54 -24.18
CA VAL A 19 -7.03 16.74 -24.27
C VAL A 19 -5.74 16.55 -23.45
N PRO A 20 -4.54 16.76 -24.03
CA PRO A 20 -3.29 16.74 -23.27
C PRO A 20 -3.29 17.80 -22.15
N LEU A 21 -2.80 17.44 -20.97
CA LEU A 21 -2.66 18.35 -19.84
C LEU A 21 -1.73 19.52 -20.19
N GLY A 22 -2.15 20.75 -19.88
CA GLY A 22 -1.32 21.94 -20.10
C GLY A 22 -0.27 22.20 -19.02
N PHE A 23 -0.32 21.48 -17.90
CA PHE A 23 0.51 21.69 -16.71
C PHE A 23 0.63 20.40 -15.90
N ASP A 24 1.61 20.36 -15.00
CA ASP A 24 1.83 19.24 -14.10
C ASP A 24 0.75 19.18 -13.00
N LEU A 25 0.34 17.97 -12.66
CA LEU A 25 -0.65 17.67 -11.63
C LEU A 25 0.01 17.12 -10.38
N TYR A 26 -0.49 17.57 -9.24
CA TYR A 26 -0.10 17.14 -7.91
C TYR A 26 -1.35 16.75 -7.11
N ASP A 27 -1.19 16.03 -6.00
CA ASP A 27 -2.27 15.86 -5.02
C ASP A 27 -2.26 16.99 -3.99
N ALA A 28 -3.26 16.98 -3.10
CA ALA A 28 -3.41 17.98 -2.05
C ALA A 28 -2.22 18.04 -1.07
N ASP A 29 -1.39 17.00 -1.01
CA ASP A 29 -0.19 16.91 -0.18
C ASP A 29 1.09 17.31 -0.97
N GLY A 30 0.94 17.72 -2.23
CA GLY A 30 2.02 18.17 -3.11
C GLY A 30 2.77 17.02 -3.80
N ALA A 31 2.28 15.78 -3.73
CA ALA A 31 2.91 14.67 -4.43
C ALA A 31 2.58 14.69 -5.92
N ALA A 32 3.59 14.41 -6.74
CA ALA A 32 3.43 14.31 -8.20
C ALA A 32 2.39 13.25 -8.60
N LEU A 33 1.48 13.63 -9.51
CA LEU A 33 0.44 12.75 -10.06
C LEU A 33 0.63 12.48 -11.55
N LEU A 34 0.68 13.51 -12.39
CA LEU A 34 0.80 13.36 -13.84
C LEU A 34 1.56 14.56 -14.42
N PRO A 35 2.47 14.37 -15.38
CA PRO A 35 3.12 15.49 -16.04
C PRO A 35 2.22 16.15 -17.09
N ALA A 36 2.54 17.40 -17.42
CA ALA A 36 2.04 18.10 -18.59
C ALA A 36 2.24 17.24 -19.86
N GLY A 37 1.29 17.34 -20.79
CA GLY A 37 1.25 16.55 -22.01
C GLY A 37 0.61 15.16 -21.85
N THR A 38 0.39 14.66 -20.63
CA THR A 38 -0.38 13.43 -20.43
C THR A 38 -1.81 13.61 -20.94
N THR A 39 -2.37 12.62 -21.63
CA THR A 39 -3.77 12.67 -22.10
C THR A 39 -4.60 11.66 -21.32
N LEU A 40 -5.63 12.12 -20.60
CA LEU A 40 -6.65 11.26 -20.00
C LEU A 40 -7.53 10.71 -21.12
N ARG A 41 -7.46 9.41 -21.43
CA ARG A 41 -8.05 8.88 -22.66
C ARG A 41 -9.57 8.80 -22.65
N ASP A 42 -10.15 8.55 -21.49
CA ASP A 42 -11.59 8.36 -21.35
C ASP A 42 -12.12 9.01 -20.05
N ALA A 43 -13.46 9.05 -19.97
CA ALA A 43 -14.16 9.63 -18.82
C ALA A 43 -13.93 8.84 -17.52
N ALA A 44 -13.54 7.56 -17.60
CA ALA A 44 -13.32 6.73 -16.43
C ALA A 44 -11.95 7.01 -15.80
N GLN A 45 -10.90 7.19 -16.61
CA GLN A 45 -9.60 7.70 -16.16
C GLN A 45 -9.72 9.09 -15.52
N HIS A 46 -10.54 9.96 -16.12
CA HIS A 46 -10.86 11.26 -15.56
C HIS A 46 -11.57 11.14 -14.20
N ALA A 47 -12.65 10.35 -14.12
CA ALA A 47 -13.38 10.15 -12.87
C ALA A 47 -12.48 9.56 -11.77
N PHE A 48 -11.69 8.54 -12.10
CA PHE A 48 -10.76 7.88 -11.19
C PHE A 48 -9.76 8.87 -10.58
N LEU A 49 -9.18 9.76 -11.39
CA LEU A 49 -8.24 10.77 -10.91
C LEU A 49 -8.87 11.70 -9.86
N PHE A 50 -10.08 12.20 -10.11
CA PHE A 50 -10.77 13.09 -9.19
C PHE A 50 -11.30 12.38 -7.93
N ASP A 51 -11.84 11.17 -8.08
CA ASP A 51 -12.42 10.39 -6.98
C ASP A 51 -11.36 9.97 -5.96
N HIS A 52 -10.13 9.73 -6.43
CA HIS A 52 -9.06 9.25 -5.57
C HIS A 52 -8.05 10.33 -5.20
N PHE A 53 -7.66 11.25 -6.09
CA PHE A 53 -6.47 12.07 -5.85
C PHE A 53 -6.73 13.55 -5.58
N ARG A 54 -7.95 14.05 -5.82
CA ARG A 54 -8.29 15.49 -5.64
C ARG A 54 -7.22 16.40 -6.24
N PRO A 55 -6.99 16.33 -7.55
CA PRO A 55 -5.83 16.91 -8.19
C PRO A 55 -5.77 18.43 -7.98
N VAL A 56 -4.56 18.92 -7.80
CA VAL A 56 -4.22 20.35 -7.72
C VAL A 56 -3.17 20.66 -8.77
N ARG A 57 -3.10 21.92 -9.20
CA ARG A 57 -1.98 22.43 -9.99
C ARG A 57 -1.14 23.39 -9.16
N ARG A 58 0.15 23.46 -9.44
CA ARG A 58 1.00 24.49 -8.85
C ARG A 58 0.63 25.86 -9.47
N ARG A 59 0.65 26.91 -8.67
CA ARG A 59 0.41 28.29 -9.11
C ARG A 59 1.66 28.78 -9.83
N ASP A 60 1.50 29.40 -10.99
CA ASP A 60 2.62 30.02 -11.70
C ASP A 60 3.14 31.20 -10.89
N ASN A 61 4.25 31.01 -10.17
CA ASN A 61 5.12 32.06 -9.67
C ASN A 61 6.52 31.52 -9.37
N ALA A 62 7.53 32.31 -9.75
CA ALA A 62 8.93 31.95 -9.82
C ALA A 62 9.65 31.94 -8.45
N GLU A 63 10.71 31.13 -8.44
CA GLU A 63 11.86 31.02 -7.52
C GLU A 63 11.80 30.03 -6.32
N PRO A 64 12.83 29.16 -6.15
CA PRO A 64 12.90 28.15 -5.10
C PRO A 64 13.76 28.58 -3.88
N GLU A 65 13.36 28.16 -2.67
CA GLU A 65 14.25 28.14 -1.49
C GLU A 65 14.68 26.70 -1.15
N PRO A 66 15.95 26.47 -0.70
CA PRO A 66 16.43 25.16 -0.30
C PRO A 66 16.27 24.93 1.21
N SER A 67 16.04 23.67 1.63
CA SER A 67 16.12 23.29 3.05
C SER A 67 16.74 21.91 3.22
N VAL A 68 17.71 21.85 4.13
CA VAL A 68 18.68 20.78 4.42
C VAL A 68 18.05 19.68 5.29
N PRO A 69 18.39 18.38 5.13
CA PRO A 69 17.87 17.30 5.97
C PRO A 69 18.68 17.12 7.26
N ASP A 70 17.98 16.92 8.38
CA ASP A 70 18.56 16.60 9.69
C ASP A 70 18.16 15.18 10.15
N ALA A 71 18.98 14.57 11.02
CA ALA A 71 19.29 13.14 11.01
C ALA A 71 18.71 12.26 12.16
N VAL A 72 18.46 10.96 11.86
CA VAL A 72 18.49 9.68 12.67
C VAL A 72 17.54 9.45 13.91
N PRO A 73 17.38 8.23 14.53
CA PRO A 73 17.09 6.83 14.10
C PRO A 73 16.05 5.99 14.95
N HIS A 74 15.57 4.86 14.36
CA HIS A 74 15.16 3.49 14.81
C HIS A 74 14.39 3.07 16.11
N ALA A 75 13.31 2.26 15.93
CA ALA A 75 13.13 0.82 16.31
C ALA A 75 11.67 0.34 16.05
N ALA A 76 11.26 -0.63 15.21
CA ALA A 76 11.68 -1.97 14.80
C ALA A 76 11.31 -3.11 15.77
N ARG A 77 10.46 -4.07 15.32
CA ARG A 77 10.88 -5.50 15.23
C ARG A 77 9.88 -6.54 14.66
N MET A 78 8.58 -6.27 14.49
CA MET A 78 7.67 -7.27 13.86
C MET A 78 6.71 -6.76 12.78
N GLY A 79 6.60 -5.45 12.57
CA GLY A 79 5.80 -4.88 11.46
C GLY A 79 4.30 -5.21 11.51
N LEU A 80 3.77 -5.54 12.69
CA LEU A 80 2.36 -5.80 12.93
C LEU A 80 1.69 -4.49 13.36
N SER A 81 0.62 -4.10 12.66
CA SER A 81 -0.24 -2.97 13.00
C SER A 81 -1.67 -3.46 13.27
N ALA A 82 -2.46 -2.70 14.03
CA ALA A 82 -3.88 -2.97 14.18
C ALA A 82 -4.54 -3.17 12.81
N GLY A 83 -5.37 -4.19 12.69
CA GLY A 83 -6.00 -4.65 11.47
C GLY A 83 -5.28 -5.77 10.71
N ALA A 84 -4.06 -6.16 11.10
CA ALA A 84 -3.33 -7.25 10.45
C ALA A 84 -4.07 -8.60 10.56
N ALA A 85 -3.98 -9.41 9.50
CA ALA A 85 -4.55 -10.74 9.47
C ALA A 85 -3.67 -11.74 10.24
N ILE A 86 -4.29 -12.50 11.14
CA ILE A 86 -3.64 -13.53 11.95
C ILE A 86 -4.42 -14.83 11.80
N GLY A 87 -3.75 -15.89 11.37
CA GLY A 87 -4.29 -17.25 11.42
C GLY A 87 -3.90 -17.94 12.72
N LEU A 88 -4.86 -18.49 13.47
CA LEU A 88 -4.64 -19.23 14.71
C LEU A 88 -4.90 -20.71 14.49
N ARG A 89 -4.02 -21.55 15.02
CA ARG A 89 -4.14 -23.01 15.02
C ARG A 89 -3.78 -23.55 16.41
N ARG A 90 -4.55 -24.50 16.95
CA ARG A 90 -4.14 -25.24 18.16
C ARG A 90 -2.92 -26.13 17.84
N ARG A 91 -1.91 -26.16 18.71
CA ARG A 91 -0.73 -27.03 18.53
C ARG A 91 -1.04 -28.50 18.81
N VAL A 92 -2.00 -28.76 19.68
CA VAL A 92 -2.42 -30.10 20.11
C VAL A 92 -3.95 -30.19 20.10
N GLY A 93 -4.50 -31.29 19.58
CA GLY A 93 -5.96 -31.52 19.48
C GLY A 93 -6.45 -31.89 18.07
N ALA A 94 -7.67 -32.44 17.98
CA ALA A 94 -8.23 -32.99 16.73
C ALA A 94 -8.61 -31.92 15.68
N THR A 95 -8.72 -30.65 16.08
CA THR A 95 -9.18 -29.55 15.22
C THR A 95 -8.00 -28.90 14.49
N ARG A 96 -7.73 -29.32 13.25
CA ARG A 96 -6.64 -28.80 12.40
C ARG A 96 -6.97 -27.54 11.60
N GLY A 97 -8.15 -26.93 11.82
CA GLY A 97 -8.59 -25.75 11.08
C GLY A 97 -7.81 -24.49 11.45
N LEU A 98 -7.33 -23.73 10.45
CA LEU A 98 -6.76 -22.41 10.66
C LEU A 98 -7.90 -21.40 10.88
N GLN A 99 -8.03 -20.89 12.10
CA GLN A 99 -9.01 -19.84 12.42
C GLN A 99 -8.49 -18.47 11.99
N ARG A 100 -9.25 -17.74 11.18
CA ARG A 100 -8.85 -16.40 10.74
C ARG A 100 -9.30 -15.36 11.76
N CYS A 101 -8.35 -14.55 12.20
CA CYS A 101 -8.56 -13.48 13.16
C CYS A 101 -7.93 -12.17 12.64
N ARG A 102 -8.37 -11.07 13.22
CA ARG A 102 -7.82 -9.73 13.00
C ARG A 102 -7.16 -9.24 14.27
N LEU A 103 -5.96 -8.69 14.17
CA LEU A 103 -5.32 -8.01 15.30
C LEU A 103 -6.06 -6.71 15.60
N ILE A 104 -6.57 -6.55 16.81
CA ILE A 104 -7.25 -5.32 17.25
C ILE A 104 -6.31 -4.42 18.08
N GLY A 105 -5.24 -4.97 18.66
CA GLY A 105 -4.24 -4.18 19.38
C GLY A 105 -3.09 -5.01 19.95
N ILE A 106 -2.06 -4.31 20.43
CA ILE A 106 -0.90 -4.88 21.13
C ILE A 106 -0.77 -4.16 22.46
N ALA A 107 -0.76 -4.89 23.58
CA ALA A 107 -0.52 -4.32 24.90
C ALA A 107 0.93 -3.85 25.04
N ALA A 108 1.20 -2.94 25.98
CA ALA A 108 2.57 -2.57 26.34
C ALA A 108 3.41 -3.77 26.81
N SER A 109 2.77 -4.82 27.35
CA SER A 109 3.40 -6.09 27.73
C SER A 109 3.75 -7.00 26.54
N GLY A 110 3.33 -6.65 25.32
CA GLY A 110 3.46 -7.48 24.13
C GLY A 110 2.32 -8.49 23.91
N ALA A 111 1.33 -8.54 24.81
CA ALA A 111 0.14 -9.37 24.62
C ALA A 111 -0.67 -8.90 23.40
N LEU A 112 -1.26 -9.85 22.67
CA LEU A 112 -1.97 -9.57 21.42
C LEU A 112 -3.47 -9.69 21.64
N PHE A 113 -4.22 -8.68 21.20
CA PHE A 113 -5.66 -8.70 21.19
C PHE A 113 -6.13 -9.06 19.78
N VAL A 114 -6.90 -10.14 19.64
CA VAL A 114 -7.34 -10.64 18.34
C VAL A 114 -8.84 -10.91 18.31
N GLU A 115 -9.47 -10.58 17.20
CA GLU A 115 -10.91 -10.77 16.97
C GLU A 115 -11.11 -11.85 15.88
N PRO A 116 -11.87 -12.93 16.13
CA PRO A 116 -12.15 -13.97 15.14
C PRO A 116 -13.11 -13.46 14.07
N GLN A 117 -12.90 -13.88 12.81
CA GLN A 117 -13.82 -13.53 11.72
C GLN A 117 -15.13 -14.35 11.80
N PRO A 118 -16.29 -13.75 11.48
CA PRO A 118 -17.62 -14.29 11.79
C PRO A 118 -18.01 -15.59 11.05
N ALA A 119 -17.24 -16.01 10.03
CA ALA A 119 -17.60 -17.14 9.16
C ALA A 119 -17.13 -18.53 9.65
N ALA A 120 -16.43 -18.63 10.78
CA ALA A 120 -15.79 -19.87 11.20
C ALA A 120 -16.12 -20.24 12.65
N ALA A 121 -16.41 -21.54 12.88
CA ALA A 121 -16.68 -22.09 14.20
C ALA A 121 -15.55 -21.73 15.19
N PHE A 122 -15.93 -21.07 16.27
CA PHE A 122 -15.03 -20.53 17.27
C PHE A 122 -15.00 -21.43 18.49
N ASP A 123 -13.92 -22.20 18.64
CA ASP A 123 -13.69 -23.12 19.76
C ASP A 123 -12.24 -22.94 20.23
N PHE A 124 -11.96 -21.86 20.97
CA PHE A 124 -10.70 -21.66 21.70
C PHE A 124 -11.02 -21.43 23.17
N ALA A 125 -10.22 -22.00 24.06
CA ALA A 125 -10.38 -21.89 25.50
C ALA A 125 -9.13 -21.28 26.15
N ARG A 126 -9.29 -20.67 27.32
CA ARG A 126 -8.16 -20.20 28.13
C ARG A 126 -7.23 -21.38 28.43
N GLY A 127 -5.93 -21.16 28.22
CA GLY A 127 -4.90 -22.18 28.40
C GLY A 127 -4.57 -22.98 27.14
N ASP A 128 -5.28 -22.78 26.03
CA ASP A 128 -4.94 -23.41 24.76
C ASP A 128 -3.57 -22.92 24.27
N ASP A 129 -2.67 -23.87 23.99
CA ASP A 129 -1.41 -23.61 23.30
C ASP A 129 -1.64 -23.55 21.79
N ILE A 130 -1.28 -22.40 21.21
CA ILE A 130 -1.55 -22.10 19.81
C ILE A 130 -0.27 -21.81 19.04
N GLU A 131 -0.38 -22.01 17.74
CA GLU A 131 0.52 -21.48 16.76
C GLU A 131 -0.22 -20.42 15.96
N ALA A 132 0.34 -19.21 15.95
CA ALA A 132 -0.18 -18.09 15.19
C ALA A 132 0.70 -17.86 13.96
N VAL A 133 0.06 -17.62 12.81
CA VAL A 133 0.69 -17.13 11.59
C VAL A 133 0.18 -15.72 11.37
N ALA A 134 1.04 -14.74 11.61
CA ALA A 134 0.71 -13.34 11.41
C ALA A 134 1.29 -12.85 10.08
N ILE A 135 0.45 -12.21 9.28
CA ILE A 135 0.85 -11.54 8.05
C ILE A 135 1.05 -10.06 8.37
N GLY A 136 2.29 -9.69 8.65
CA GLY A 136 2.69 -8.30 8.87
C GLY A 136 3.04 -7.59 7.57
N ARG A 137 3.34 -6.28 7.66
CA ARG A 137 3.72 -5.46 6.50
C ARG A 137 5.00 -5.95 5.81
N ALA A 138 5.97 -6.45 6.59
CA ALA A 138 7.31 -6.81 6.12
C ALA A 138 7.61 -8.31 6.09
N ALA A 139 6.85 -9.14 6.81
CA ALA A 139 7.13 -10.57 6.93
C ALA A 139 5.87 -11.38 7.29
N VAL A 140 5.90 -12.66 6.96
CA VAL A 140 4.99 -13.66 7.55
C VAL A 140 5.73 -14.31 8.71
N SER A 141 5.22 -14.12 9.91
CA SER A 141 5.82 -14.61 11.16
C SER A 141 4.96 -15.72 11.75
N ARG A 142 5.59 -16.81 12.15
CA ARG A 142 4.97 -17.90 12.91
C ARG A 142 5.48 -17.86 14.34
N PHE A 143 4.60 -17.92 15.31
CA PHE A 143 5.01 -17.93 16.71
C PHE A 143 4.08 -18.80 17.55
N GLY A 144 4.60 -19.29 18.68
CA GLY A 144 3.78 -19.87 19.74
C GLY A 144 3.20 -18.79 20.63
N ALA A 145 1.96 -18.97 21.07
CA ALA A 145 1.35 -18.15 22.11
C ALA A 145 0.33 -18.99 22.88
N THR A 146 -0.10 -18.51 24.04
CA THR A 146 -1.16 -19.14 24.83
C THR A 146 -2.38 -18.24 24.86
N VAL A 147 -3.58 -18.81 24.81
CA VAL A 147 -4.81 -18.05 25.03
C VAL A 147 -4.93 -17.71 26.51
N GLU A 148 -4.68 -16.45 26.87
CA GLU A 148 -4.76 -15.98 28.26
C GLU A 148 -6.21 -15.75 28.69
N SER A 149 -7.05 -15.25 27.79
CA SER A 149 -8.48 -15.13 28.05
C SER A 149 -9.30 -15.05 26.77
N VAL A 150 -10.57 -15.43 26.89
CA VAL A 150 -11.60 -15.28 25.86
C VAL A 150 -12.64 -14.34 26.45
N GLN A 151 -12.83 -13.20 25.81
CA GLN A 151 -13.74 -12.16 26.27
C GLN A 151 -14.91 -12.02 25.31
N THR A 152 -16.09 -11.77 25.87
CA THR A 152 -17.29 -11.42 25.10
C THR A 152 -17.81 -10.09 25.63
N SER A 153 -17.81 -9.06 24.80
CA SER A 153 -18.30 -7.73 25.16
C SER A 153 -19.17 -7.18 24.03
N GLY A 154 -20.38 -6.75 24.36
CA GLY A 154 -21.30 -6.11 23.39
C GLY A 154 -21.65 -6.95 22.16
N GLY A 155 -21.56 -8.29 22.24
CA GLY A 155 -21.80 -9.20 21.11
C GLY A 155 -20.57 -9.51 20.26
N ALA A 156 -19.47 -8.77 20.42
CA ALA A 156 -18.16 -9.08 19.83
C ALA A 156 -17.34 -9.97 20.77
N ARG A 157 -16.66 -10.97 20.19
CA ARG A 157 -15.75 -11.87 20.91
C ARG A 157 -14.31 -11.50 20.57
N PHE A 158 -13.42 -11.47 21.54
CA PHE A 158 -11.99 -11.28 21.29
C PHE A 158 -11.16 -12.14 22.23
N LEU A 159 -9.95 -12.48 21.81
CA LEU A 159 -8.98 -13.25 22.59
C LEU A 159 -7.82 -12.35 23.00
N VAL A 160 -7.33 -12.61 24.19
CA VAL A 160 -6.04 -12.09 24.66
C VAL A 160 -5.04 -13.23 24.55
N LEU A 161 -4.03 -13.06 23.72
CA LEU A 161 -2.93 -13.98 23.57
C LEU A 161 -1.73 -13.47 24.38
N SER A 162 -0.99 -14.39 24.98
CA SER A 162 0.29 -14.08 25.59
C SER A 162 1.24 -13.42 24.59
N PRO A 163 2.27 -12.70 25.07
CA PRO A 163 3.35 -12.25 24.19
C PRO A 163 3.88 -13.42 23.35
N PRO A 164 4.23 -13.18 22.08
CA PRO A 164 4.71 -14.24 21.19
C PRO A 164 5.99 -14.86 21.77
N GLY A 165 6.02 -16.20 21.85
CA GLY A 165 7.19 -16.98 22.20
C GLY A 165 8.23 -16.99 21.07
N PHE A 166 8.90 -18.13 20.83
CA PHE A 166 9.85 -18.24 19.71
C PHE A 166 9.16 -17.88 18.38
N VAL A 167 9.61 -16.78 17.77
CA VAL A 167 9.11 -16.27 16.50
C VAL A 167 9.95 -16.85 15.37
N ASP A 168 9.39 -17.84 14.69
CA ASP A 168 9.93 -18.42 13.47
C ASP A 168 9.44 -17.62 12.25
N ARG A 169 10.37 -16.98 11.54
CA ARG A 169 10.05 -16.14 10.39
C ARG A 169 9.88 -17.02 9.15
N LEU A 170 8.64 -17.43 8.86
CA LEU A 170 8.31 -18.35 7.76
C LEU A 170 8.69 -17.83 6.37
N ARG A 171 8.60 -16.51 6.14
CA ARG A 171 9.00 -15.90 4.87
C ARG A 171 9.48 -14.47 5.08
N THR A 172 10.75 -14.22 4.77
CA THR A 172 11.30 -12.88 4.58
C THR A 172 11.05 -12.51 3.12
N ARG A 173 10.42 -11.35 2.84
CA ARG A 173 10.53 -10.79 1.47
C ARG A 173 11.99 -10.37 1.31
N ALA A 174 12.60 -10.68 0.17
CA ALA A 174 13.98 -10.27 -0.10
C ALA A 174 14.15 -8.75 0.07
N GLU A 175 13.08 -8.00 -0.21
CA GLU A 175 13.07 -6.54 -0.17
C GLU A 175 11.82 -5.99 0.54
N PRO A 176 11.96 -4.95 1.36
CA PRO A 176 10.84 -4.27 2.00
C PRO A 176 9.99 -3.55 0.95
N ARG A 177 8.66 -3.66 1.07
CA ARG A 177 7.70 -2.89 0.27
C ARG A 177 7.26 -1.64 1.04
N VAL A 178 7.31 -0.50 0.38
CA VAL A 178 6.87 0.79 0.91
C VAL A 178 5.39 0.97 0.55
N PRO A 179 4.48 1.16 1.53
CA PRO A 179 3.11 1.53 1.23
C PRO A 179 3.11 2.94 0.64
N VAL A 180 2.45 3.11 -0.50
CA VAL A 180 2.37 4.39 -1.20
C VAL A 180 0.94 4.64 -1.64
N ARG A 181 0.67 5.87 -2.05
CA ARG A 181 -0.57 6.26 -2.71
C ARG A 181 -0.20 7.15 -3.89
N ILE A 182 0.11 6.53 -5.02
CA ILE A 182 0.61 7.22 -6.22
C ILE A 182 -0.34 6.92 -7.38
N ALA A 183 -0.80 7.96 -8.08
CA ALA A 183 -1.50 7.77 -9.35
C ALA A 183 -0.47 7.35 -10.41
N ALA A 184 -0.76 6.30 -11.17
CA ALA A 184 0.15 5.84 -12.21
C ALA A 184 -0.62 5.43 -13.44
N CYS A 185 -0.10 5.78 -14.61
CA CYS A 185 -0.60 5.21 -15.86
C CYS A 185 -0.05 3.80 -16.00
N CYS A 186 -0.88 2.87 -16.45
CA CYS A 186 -0.47 1.50 -16.69
C CYS A 186 -1.04 1.01 -18.03
N ALA A 187 -0.26 0.16 -18.69
CA ALA A 187 -0.60 -0.43 -19.96
C ALA A 187 -0.14 -1.89 -19.97
N GLY A 188 -0.93 -2.80 -20.52
CA GLY A 188 -0.54 -4.20 -20.54
C GLY A 188 -1.54 -5.13 -21.20
N GLY A 189 -1.22 -6.42 -21.12
CA GLY A 189 -2.03 -7.49 -21.68
C GLY A 189 -1.97 -7.60 -23.20
N ALA A 190 -2.53 -8.68 -23.74
CA ALA A 190 -2.51 -8.97 -25.17
C ALA A 190 -3.27 -7.92 -26.02
N GLU A 191 -4.29 -7.30 -25.45
CA GLU A 191 -5.12 -6.28 -26.11
C GLU A 191 -4.57 -4.86 -25.93
N GLY A 192 -3.45 -4.68 -25.20
CA GLY A 192 -2.86 -3.36 -24.95
C GLY A 192 -3.80 -2.44 -24.15
N ALA A 193 -4.53 -2.99 -23.18
CA ALA A 193 -5.41 -2.21 -22.33
C ALA A 193 -4.59 -1.18 -21.55
N GLU A 194 -5.14 0.03 -21.41
CA GLU A 194 -4.51 1.13 -20.69
C GLU A 194 -5.45 1.71 -19.64
N GLY A 195 -4.88 2.20 -18.54
CA GLY A 195 -5.65 2.75 -17.43
C GLY A 195 -4.82 3.63 -16.52
N ILE A 196 -5.51 4.39 -15.68
CA ILE A 196 -4.90 5.08 -14.54
C ILE A 196 -5.30 4.33 -13.28
N GLY A 197 -4.31 4.00 -12.48
CA GLY A 197 -4.49 3.26 -11.25
C GLY A 197 -3.85 3.93 -10.05
N MET A 198 -4.14 3.37 -8.89
CA MET A 198 -3.55 3.75 -7.62
C MET A 198 -2.57 2.67 -7.17
N VAL A 199 -1.30 3.03 -7.10
CA VAL A 199 -0.26 2.16 -6.54
C VAL A 199 -0.42 2.15 -5.02
N HIS A 200 -0.58 0.96 -4.46
CA HIS A 200 -0.73 0.73 -3.01
C HIS A 200 0.59 0.46 -2.30
N ASP A 201 1.47 -0.27 -2.98
CA ASP A 201 2.80 -0.56 -2.47
C ASP A 201 3.80 -0.79 -3.60
N ILE A 202 5.05 -0.49 -3.30
CA ILE A 202 6.17 -0.64 -4.24
C ILE A 202 7.45 -1.06 -3.51
N SER A 203 8.26 -1.89 -4.17
CA SER A 203 9.63 -2.24 -3.81
C SER A 203 10.52 -2.13 -5.04
N VAL A 204 11.82 -2.38 -4.90
CA VAL A 204 12.72 -2.36 -6.06
C VAL A 204 12.50 -3.53 -7.03
N SER A 205 11.79 -4.57 -6.61
CA SER A 205 11.43 -5.74 -7.44
C SER A 205 9.96 -5.83 -7.88
N GLY A 206 9.08 -4.91 -7.48
CA GLY A 206 7.69 -4.97 -7.93
C GLY A 206 6.77 -3.97 -7.27
N LEU A 207 5.51 -3.97 -7.70
CA LEU A 207 4.46 -3.08 -7.17
C LEU A 207 3.10 -3.77 -7.14
N SER A 208 2.15 -3.09 -6.50
CA SER A 208 0.73 -3.42 -6.53
C SER A 208 -0.08 -2.19 -6.93
N ILE A 209 -0.89 -2.30 -7.99
CA ILE A 209 -1.67 -1.20 -8.57
C ILE A 209 -3.15 -1.59 -8.72
N ALA A 210 -4.05 -0.79 -8.14
CA ALA A 210 -5.49 -0.93 -8.24
C ALA A 210 -6.04 -0.04 -9.36
N VAL A 211 -6.82 -0.61 -10.28
CA VAL A 211 -7.39 0.05 -11.45
C VAL A 211 -8.89 -0.23 -11.52
N ASP A 212 -9.69 0.62 -12.17
CA ASP A 212 -11.14 0.43 -12.32
C ASP A 212 -11.55 -0.73 -13.24
N ARG A 213 -10.59 -1.38 -13.89
CA ARG A 213 -10.77 -2.49 -14.83
C ARG A 213 -9.55 -3.42 -14.84
N PRO A 214 -9.68 -4.66 -15.34
CA PRO A 214 -8.52 -5.50 -15.60
C PRO A 214 -7.66 -4.92 -16.74
N ILE A 215 -6.36 -4.83 -16.53
CA ILE A 215 -5.38 -4.33 -17.52
C ILE A 215 -4.59 -5.48 -18.14
N ALA A 216 -4.17 -6.44 -17.33
CA ALA A 216 -3.38 -7.59 -17.79
C ALA A 216 -3.65 -8.80 -16.89
N ALA A 217 -3.69 -9.99 -17.48
CA ALA A 217 -3.88 -11.25 -16.76
C ALA A 217 -2.57 -11.74 -16.11
N THR A 218 -2.66 -12.72 -15.21
CA THR A 218 -1.46 -13.32 -14.59
C THR A 218 -0.58 -13.96 -15.66
N GLY A 219 0.71 -13.61 -15.66
CA GLY A 219 1.70 -14.03 -16.64
C GLY A 219 1.91 -13.03 -17.78
N GLU A 220 1.05 -12.03 -17.93
CA GLU A 220 1.15 -11.03 -18.99
C GLU A 220 2.04 -9.84 -18.60
N PRO A 221 2.62 -9.13 -19.58
CA PRO A 221 3.39 -7.93 -19.33
C PRO A 221 2.49 -6.79 -18.83
N LEU A 222 3.05 -6.00 -17.91
CA LEU A 222 2.47 -4.77 -17.41
C LEU A 222 3.54 -3.69 -17.36
N ARG A 223 3.30 -2.61 -18.07
CA ARG A 223 4.09 -1.38 -18.04
C ARG A 223 3.43 -0.38 -17.12
N VAL A 224 4.19 0.21 -16.21
CA VAL A 224 3.71 1.24 -15.29
C VAL A 224 4.56 2.49 -15.42
N LEU A 225 3.91 3.64 -15.60
CA LEU A 225 4.52 4.97 -15.64
C LEU A 225 4.29 5.64 -14.29
N LEU A 226 5.31 5.65 -13.45
CA LEU A 226 5.26 6.25 -12.12
C LEU A 226 5.67 7.72 -12.17
N PRO A 227 4.82 8.65 -11.73
CA PRO A 227 5.21 10.04 -11.58
C PRO A 227 6.17 10.21 -10.41
N TYR A 228 7.19 11.04 -10.60
CA TYR A 228 8.05 11.53 -9.54
C TYR A 228 8.35 13.01 -9.74
N ALA A 229 8.61 13.72 -8.64
CA ALA A 229 9.01 15.12 -8.69
C ALA A 229 10.51 15.21 -9.03
N ALA A 230 10.83 15.97 -10.08
CA ALA A 230 12.18 16.29 -10.51
C ALA A 230 12.33 17.82 -10.47
N GLY A 231 12.74 18.36 -9.32
CA GLY A 231 12.78 19.80 -9.09
C GLY A 231 11.36 20.40 -9.09
N ASP A 232 11.09 21.31 -10.04
CA ASP A 232 9.80 21.97 -10.20
C ASP A 232 8.86 21.26 -11.18
N ARG A 233 9.28 20.13 -11.76
CA ARG A 233 8.51 19.39 -12.76
C ARG A 233 8.15 17.98 -12.30
N VAL A 234 7.16 17.41 -12.96
CA VAL A 234 6.82 15.99 -12.85
C VAL A 234 7.45 15.24 -14.02
N GLU A 235 8.16 14.16 -13.71
CA GLU A 235 8.70 13.23 -14.70
C GLU A 235 8.09 11.83 -14.50
N LEU A 236 8.23 10.97 -15.52
CA LEU A 236 7.73 9.59 -15.48
C LEU A 236 8.87 8.59 -15.48
N LEU A 237 8.86 7.71 -14.49
CA LEU A 237 9.68 6.52 -14.42
C LEU A 237 8.92 5.34 -15.03
N ALA A 238 9.40 4.79 -16.13
CA ALA A 238 8.81 3.62 -16.78
C ALA A 238 9.33 2.34 -16.14
N LEU A 239 8.44 1.51 -15.62
CA LEU A 239 8.76 0.20 -15.05
C LEU A 239 8.03 -0.90 -15.81
N GLU A 240 8.82 -1.81 -16.38
CA GLU A 240 8.33 -3.01 -17.06
C GLU A 240 8.27 -4.18 -16.07
N GLY A 241 7.18 -4.92 -16.10
CA GLY A 241 7.01 -6.08 -15.23
C GLY A 241 6.07 -7.13 -15.80
N THR A 242 5.94 -8.22 -15.06
CA THR A 242 5.00 -9.32 -15.36
C THR A 242 4.00 -9.45 -14.22
N VAL A 243 2.72 -9.54 -14.56
CA VAL A 243 1.65 -9.72 -13.57
C VAL A 243 1.78 -11.10 -12.93
N ARG A 244 1.81 -11.13 -11.60
CA ARG A 244 1.93 -12.32 -10.75
C ARG A 244 0.60 -12.75 -10.15
N ALA A 245 -0.32 -11.81 -9.96
CA ALA A 245 -1.65 -12.07 -9.46
C ALA A 245 -2.58 -10.91 -9.83
N VAL A 246 -3.85 -11.24 -10.06
CA VAL A 246 -4.95 -10.30 -10.28
C VAL A 246 -6.12 -10.72 -9.41
N HIS A 247 -6.71 -9.79 -8.68
CA HIS A 247 -7.92 -10.03 -7.91
C HIS A 247 -8.64 -8.71 -7.59
N ALA A 248 -9.91 -8.77 -7.19
CA ALA A 248 -10.60 -7.59 -6.67
C ALA A 248 -9.88 -7.04 -5.44
N ASP A 249 -9.77 -5.72 -5.33
CA ASP A 249 -9.17 -5.06 -4.18
C ASP A 249 -10.03 -5.34 -2.92
N PRO A 250 -9.47 -5.95 -1.86
CA PRO A 250 -10.22 -6.24 -0.64
C PRO A 250 -10.80 -5.00 0.06
N ALA A 251 -10.16 -3.83 -0.10
CA ALA A 251 -10.62 -2.58 0.49
C ALA A 251 -11.58 -1.81 -0.41
N ALA A 252 -11.53 -2.05 -1.73
CA ALA A 252 -12.39 -1.41 -2.72
C ALA A 252 -12.78 -2.41 -3.81
N PRO A 253 -13.79 -3.29 -3.58
CA PRO A 253 -14.09 -4.41 -4.48
C PRO A 253 -14.44 -4.05 -5.93
N ALA A 254 -14.76 -2.78 -6.20
CA ALA A 254 -14.96 -2.24 -7.55
C ALA A 254 -13.64 -2.06 -8.33
N LEU A 255 -12.49 -2.09 -7.66
CA LEU A 255 -11.18 -1.97 -8.26
C LEU A 255 -10.55 -3.36 -8.44
N THR A 256 -9.81 -3.51 -9.52
CA THR A 256 -8.99 -4.68 -9.83
C THR A 256 -7.54 -4.41 -9.42
N LEU A 257 -7.03 -5.19 -8.46
CA LEU A 257 -5.67 -5.12 -7.97
C LEU A 257 -4.75 -6.05 -8.78
N HIS A 258 -3.73 -5.46 -9.39
CA HIS A 258 -2.68 -6.15 -10.13
C HIS A 258 -1.38 -6.13 -9.32
N HIS A 259 -0.76 -7.30 -9.16
CA HIS A 259 0.55 -7.43 -8.54
C HIS A 259 1.57 -7.71 -9.63
N ALA A 260 2.53 -6.80 -9.84
CA ALA A 260 3.57 -6.97 -10.85
C ALA A 260 4.93 -7.19 -10.20
N ALA A 261 5.70 -8.10 -10.78
CA ALA A 261 7.13 -8.23 -10.51
C ALA A 261 7.89 -7.54 -11.64
N PHE A 262 8.84 -6.68 -11.31
CA PHE A 262 9.65 -6.00 -12.31
C PHE A 262 10.63 -6.98 -12.97
N GLY A 263 10.92 -6.73 -14.24
CA GLY A 263 12.03 -7.37 -14.95
C GLY A 263 13.38 -6.75 -14.57
N GLU A 264 14.33 -6.79 -15.50
CA GLU A 264 15.57 -6.03 -15.35
C GLU A 264 15.29 -4.53 -15.43
N ILE A 265 15.79 -3.78 -14.44
CA ILE A 265 15.70 -2.32 -14.38
C ILE A 265 17.09 -1.76 -14.64
N GLY A 266 17.20 -0.79 -15.56
CA GLY A 266 18.46 -0.09 -15.82
C GLY A 266 18.98 0.62 -14.56
N ALA A 267 20.30 0.80 -14.47
CA ALA A 267 20.94 1.35 -13.27
C ALA A 267 20.37 2.73 -12.89
N ASP A 268 20.15 3.62 -13.87
CA ASP A 268 19.62 4.96 -13.64
C ASP A 268 18.18 4.93 -13.13
N ASP A 269 17.34 4.07 -13.71
CA ASP A 269 15.94 3.90 -13.32
C ASP A 269 15.81 3.25 -11.94
N LEU A 270 16.73 2.34 -11.60
CA LEU A 270 16.82 1.78 -10.27
C LEU A 270 17.23 2.83 -9.23
N ILE A 271 18.11 3.76 -9.58
CA ILE A 271 18.48 4.89 -8.72
C ILE A 271 17.27 5.80 -8.49
N ARG A 272 16.54 6.16 -9.55
CA ARG A 272 15.30 6.94 -9.45
C ARG A 272 14.24 6.25 -8.59
N LEU A 273 14.05 4.95 -8.79
CA LEU A 273 13.11 4.15 -7.99
C LEU A 273 13.50 4.16 -6.50
N LYS A 274 14.79 3.96 -6.19
CA LYS A 274 15.26 4.00 -4.80
C LYS A 274 15.08 5.37 -4.16
N ALA A 275 15.37 6.45 -4.90
CA ALA A 275 15.13 7.82 -4.43
C ALA A 275 13.65 8.04 -4.12
N LEU A 276 12.76 7.66 -5.04
CA LEU A 276 11.31 7.75 -4.84
C LEU A 276 10.86 6.96 -3.59
N LEU A 277 11.34 5.72 -3.42
CA LEU A 277 11.01 4.91 -2.25
C LEU A 277 11.49 5.55 -0.94
N PHE A 278 12.69 6.14 -0.96
CA PHE A 278 13.26 6.84 0.17
C PHE A 278 12.42 8.07 0.55
N ASP A 279 12.07 8.92 -0.41
CA ASP A 279 11.25 10.11 -0.18
C ASP A 279 9.89 9.75 0.43
N ARG A 280 9.27 8.65 -0.03
CA ARG A 280 7.99 8.17 0.51
C ARG A 280 8.11 7.63 1.93
N LEU A 281 9.19 6.91 2.23
CA LEU A 281 9.47 6.46 3.60
C LEU A 281 9.63 7.65 4.54
N MET A 282 10.37 8.67 4.12
CA MET A 282 10.58 9.88 4.92
C MET A 282 9.27 10.67 5.13
N ALA A 283 8.49 10.87 4.08
CA ALA A 283 7.19 11.57 4.17
C ALA A 283 6.19 10.84 5.10
N SER A 284 6.17 9.50 5.08
CA SER A 284 5.30 8.69 5.94
C SER A 284 5.69 8.76 7.43
N SER A 285 6.98 8.98 7.71
CA SER A 285 7.52 9.07 9.07
C SER A 285 7.14 10.39 9.75
N ASP A 286 7.04 11.46 8.97
CA ASP A 286 6.68 12.80 9.45
C ASP A 286 5.19 12.93 9.80
N THR A 287 4.32 12.14 9.18
CA THR A 287 2.87 12.15 9.47
C THR A 287 2.54 11.50 10.80
N ASP A 288 3.29 10.47 11.20
CA ASP A 288 3.15 9.81 12.52
C ASP A 288 3.75 10.67 13.66
N ARG A 289 4.68 11.58 13.37
CA ARG A 289 5.29 12.48 14.37
C ARG A 289 4.41 13.68 14.74
N ARG A 290 3.35 13.95 13.98
CA ARG A 290 2.43 15.09 14.15
C ARG A 290 1.06 14.70 14.73
N ARG A 291 0.88 13.46 15.18
CA ARG A 291 -0.33 12.99 15.87
C ARG A 291 -0.10 12.78 17.36
#